data_AF-A0A2C1K403-F1
#
_entry.id   AF-A0A2C1K403-F1
#
_cell.length_a   1.000
_cell.length_b   1.000
_cell.length_c   1.000
_cell.angle_alpha   90.00
_cell.angle_beta   90.00
_cell.angle_gamma   90.00
#
_symmetry.space_group_name_H-M   'P 1'
#
loop_
_entity.id
_entity.type
_entity.pdbx_description
1 polymer ?
#
loop_
_entity_poly.entity_id
_entity_poly.type
_entity_poly.pdbx_seq_one_letter_code
_entity_poly.pdbx_strand_id
1 'polypeptide(L)'
;MFLITYKKGLNAEKSKIEFDRPLTFFDANEMLLEAVTKYKQSGQSMKISYKIVEMESGESVFNSKIIIDRDIPSLFQLIKENSSTPKVVIDYVKKVENREINETEDSFSFNNHVEEKVRLEQLKTEKNDILQQLKKDEKERQQRDIEFQRKMQEIQDEKKALEKALQLKEKEEAVKESQRIEALRKLEEEKINAMKLMEEKRNLDKKKKDEHEQRLKEVEDEAKKAELELASIETELEKNELERKKELQELETKKVEADRKVSILKAESDIEEVQHQQDLIDYKKIDKVQTLPQENYQTTVVVPKMTFKEKLQELDFEEVKSLSIRLVRSGAKSSVNGSKKAFVLMKNYHLKRAAEKQEKLKNLNKKVEIEEKLALEKIKFMEELKKEKLNQEKELRRAARQKEREESKQAKIEDRYRAAKKKSLGRIPIYGSGSLKFLFSTVAFVVISIGCINYFNLGDKFPILSEVQNYVENVKNMILNMILKS
;
A
#
# COMPACT_ATOMS: atom_id res chain seq x y z
N MET A 1 4.11 97.55 -53.21
CA MET A 1 4.42 96.66 -54.37
C MET A 1 3.18 95.88 -54.74
N PHE A 2 2.98 95.57 -56.03
CA PHE A 2 1.86 94.74 -56.48
C PHE A 2 2.39 93.41 -57.02
N LEU A 3 1.62 92.34 -56.85
CA LEU A 3 1.89 91.00 -57.38
C LEU A 3 0.72 90.55 -58.24
N ILE A 4 0.97 89.65 -59.18
CA ILE A 4 -0.05 89.09 -60.06
C ILE A 4 -0.11 87.57 -59.89
N THR A 5 -1.32 87.04 -59.79
CA THR A 5 -1.60 85.61 -59.67
C THR A 5 -2.44 85.17 -60.85
N TYR A 6 -1.94 84.19 -61.61
CA TYR A 6 -2.75 83.54 -62.64
C TYR A 6 -3.68 82.51 -62.02
N LYS A 7 -4.94 82.54 -62.44
CA LYS A 7 -5.97 81.57 -62.07
C LYS A 7 -6.37 80.77 -63.29
N LYS A 8 -6.53 79.47 -63.05
CA LYS A 8 -6.90 78.49 -64.05
C LYS A 8 -8.22 78.86 -64.73
N GLY A 9 -8.21 78.88 -66.06
CA GLY A 9 -9.42 79.03 -66.87
C GLY A 9 -9.56 77.89 -67.89
N LEU A 10 -10.40 78.10 -68.90
CA LEU A 10 -10.76 77.06 -69.88
C LEU A 10 -9.56 76.74 -70.80
N ASN A 11 -9.24 75.46 -70.98
CA ASN A 11 -8.09 74.94 -71.74
C ASN A 11 -6.70 75.35 -71.23
N ALA A 12 -6.60 75.93 -70.02
CA ALA A 12 -5.33 76.43 -69.46
C ALA A 12 -4.40 75.34 -68.91
N GLU A 13 -4.89 74.10 -68.71
CA GLU A 13 -4.13 72.95 -68.18
C GLU A 13 -2.92 72.53 -69.03
N LYS A 14 -2.96 72.83 -70.34
CA LYS A 14 -1.89 72.47 -71.27
C LYS A 14 -0.76 73.52 -71.32
N SER A 15 -0.91 74.63 -70.60
CA SER A 15 0.12 75.67 -70.49
C SER A 15 1.06 75.40 -69.30
N LYS A 16 2.34 75.78 -69.41
CA LYS A 16 3.30 75.70 -68.30
C LYS A 16 3.16 76.85 -67.29
N ILE A 17 2.02 77.52 -67.26
CA ILE A 17 1.80 78.65 -66.35
C ILE A 17 1.63 78.12 -64.94
N GLU A 18 2.36 78.70 -63.99
CA GLU A 18 2.18 78.44 -62.57
C GLU A 18 0.89 79.12 -62.09
N PHE A 19 -0.14 78.33 -61.82
CA PHE A 19 -1.42 78.83 -61.32
C PHE A 19 -1.41 78.97 -59.79
N ASP A 20 -2.20 79.92 -59.29
CA ASP A 20 -2.44 80.19 -57.87
C ASP A 20 -1.19 80.57 -57.04
N ARG A 21 -0.06 80.84 -57.70
CA ARG A 21 1.16 81.40 -57.11
C ARG A 21 1.25 82.92 -57.39
N PRO A 22 1.55 83.76 -56.39
CA PRO A 22 1.84 85.17 -56.63
C PRO A 22 3.20 85.31 -57.33
N LEU A 23 3.21 86.05 -58.45
CA LEU A 23 4.37 86.30 -59.28
C LEU A 23 4.64 87.80 -59.37
N THR A 24 5.89 88.16 -59.64
CA THR A 24 6.26 89.52 -60.05
C THR A 24 5.66 89.82 -61.43
N PHE A 25 5.48 91.08 -61.79
CA PHE A 25 4.92 91.42 -63.11
C PHE A 25 5.88 91.07 -64.24
N PHE A 26 7.19 91.11 -63.98
CA PHE A 26 8.21 90.68 -64.94
C PHE A 26 8.07 89.18 -65.27
N ASP A 27 8.10 88.32 -64.25
CA ASP A 27 8.03 86.86 -64.44
C ASP A 27 6.68 86.45 -65.02
N ALA A 28 5.60 87.09 -64.55
CA ALA A 28 4.28 86.83 -65.09
C ALA A 28 4.15 87.23 -66.56
N ASN A 29 4.84 88.28 -67.00
CA ASN A 29 4.87 88.67 -68.41
C ASN A 29 5.65 87.65 -69.26
N GLU A 30 6.81 87.18 -68.79
CA GLU A 30 7.58 86.13 -69.48
C GLU A 30 6.80 84.82 -69.61
N MET A 31 6.15 84.37 -68.51
CA MET A 31 5.31 83.17 -68.53
C MET A 31 4.12 83.30 -69.50
N LEU A 32 3.52 84.49 -69.59
CA LEU A 32 2.43 84.74 -70.55
C LEU A 32 2.94 84.66 -72.00
N LEU A 33 4.10 85.26 -72.29
CA LEU A 33 4.69 85.22 -73.63
C LEU A 33 5.06 83.78 -74.03
N GLU A 34 5.58 82.97 -73.10
CA GLU A 34 5.82 81.54 -73.34
C GLU A 34 4.52 80.79 -73.65
N ALA A 35 3.41 81.12 -72.97
CA ALA A 35 2.11 80.52 -73.27
C ALA A 35 1.56 80.96 -74.63
N VAL A 36 1.74 82.23 -75.03
CA VAL A 36 1.35 82.74 -76.35
C VAL A 36 2.17 82.07 -77.47
N THR A 37 3.47 81.87 -77.29
CA THR A 37 4.30 81.16 -78.28
C THR A 37 3.87 79.69 -78.45
N LYS A 38 3.48 79.02 -77.37
CA LYS A 38 2.88 77.67 -77.45
C LYS A 38 1.50 77.66 -78.11
N TYR A 39 0.70 78.70 -77.90
CA TYR A 39 -0.56 78.85 -78.65
C TYR A 39 -0.29 78.91 -80.16
N LYS A 40 0.69 79.72 -80.60
CA LYS A 40 1.10 79.78 -82.02
C LYS A 40 1.50 78.42 -82.58
N GLN A 41 2.12 77.57 -81.78
CA GLN A 41 2.54 76.22 -82.18
C GLN A 41 1.40 75.19 -82.20
N SER A 42 0.45 75.29 -81.27
CA SER A 42 -0.59 74.26 -81.05
C SER A 42 -1.97 74.62 -81.63
N GLY A 43 -2.22 75.91 -81.91
CA GLY A 43 -3.49 76.44 -82.43
C GLY A 43 -4.67 76.38 -81.46
N GLN A 44 -4.47 75.98 -80.19
CA GLN A 44 -5.56 75.80 -79.22
C GLN A 44 -5.76 77.04 -78.35
N SER A 45 -6.89 77.74 -78.52
CA SER A 45 -7.17 78.94 -77.73
C SER A 45 -7.34 78.60 -76.24
N MET A 46 -6.78 79.46 -75.39
CA MET A 46 -6.83 79.29 -73.94
C MET A 46 -7.31 80.57 -73.25
N LYS A 47 -8.02 80.39 -72.13
CA LYS A 47 -8.52 81.49 -71.31
C LYS A 47 -7.89 81.42 -69.94
N ILE A 48 -7.25 82.51 -69.53
CA ILE A 48 -6.54 82.62 -68.25
C ILE A 48 -7.15 83.78 -67.48
N SER A 49 -7.45 83.60 -66.20
CA SER A 49 -7.85 84.72 -65.36
C SER A 49 -6.62 85.21 -64.60
N TYR A 50 -6.49 86.49 -64.33
CA TYR A 50 -5.44 87.01 -63.45
C TYR A 50 -6.00 87.94 -62.40
N LYS A 51 -5.35 87.94 -61.25
CA LYS A 51 -5.66 88.75 -60.08
C LYS A 51 -4.43 89.53 -59.68
N ILE A 52 -4.56 90.83 -59.49
CA ILE A 52 -3.50 91.70 -58.95
C ILE A 52 -3.78 91.92 -57.46
N VAL A 53 -2.75 91.69 -56.64
CA VAL A 53 -2.80 91.78 -55.18
C VAL A 53 -1.74 92.79 -54.72
N GLU A 54 -2.08 93.61 -53.74
CA GLU A 54 -1.11 94.49 -53.09
C GLU A 54 -0.33 93.72 -52.02
N MET A 55 1.01 93.82 -52.04
CA MET A 55 1.90 93.03 -51.19
C MET A 55 1.74 93.34 -49.69
N GLU A 56 1.48 94.60 -49.34
CA GLU A 56 1.41 95.04 -47.94
C GLU A 56 0.06 94.67 -47.28
N SER A 57 -1.04 94.78 -48.03
CA SER A 57 -2.39 94.52 -47.53
C SER A 57 -2.87 93.09 -47.80
N GLY A 58 -2.31 92.40 -48.81
CA GLY A 58 -2.82 91.12 -49.29
C GLY A 58 -4.17 91.22 -50.00
N GLU A 59 -4.69 92.43 -50.22
CA GLU A 59 -6.02 92.65 -50.79
C GLU A 59 -6.04 92.56 -52.32
N SER A 60 -7.17 92.11 -52.85
CA SER A 60 -7.42 92.01 -54.30
C SER A 60 -7.68 93.38 -54.90
N VAL A 61 -6.71 93.95 -55.59
CA VAL A 61 -6.85 95.27 -56.20
C VAL A 61 -7.56 95.20 -57.56
N PHE A 62 -7.32 94.15 -58.35
CA PHE A 62 -7.89 94.03 -59.68
C PHE A 62 -8.03 92.58 -60.12
N ASN A 63 -9.04 92.27 -60.93
CA ASN A 63 -9.26 90.94 -61.51
C ASN A 63 -9.68 91.08 -62.97
N SER A 64 -9.08 90.32 -63.87
CA SER A 64 -9.46 90.30 -65.28
C SER A 64 -9.18 88.94 -65.92
N LYS A 65 -9.59 88.79 -67.18
CA LYS A 65 -9.40 87.56 -67.98
C LYS A 65 -8.69 87.89 -69.28
N ILE A 66 -7.70 87.07 -69.61
CA ILE A 66 -6.95 87.08 -70.86
C ILE A 66 -7.46 85.92 -71.71
N ILE A 67 -7.79 86.21 -72.96
CA ILE A 67 -8.10 85.20 -73.96
C ILE A 67 -6.91 85.19 -74.92
N ILE A 68 -6.23 84.05 -75.01
CA ILE A 68 -5.12 83.82 -75.92
C ILE A 68 -5.70 83.13 -77.16
N ASP A 69 -6.16 83.94 -78.10
CA ASP A 69 -6.68 83.52 -79.41
C ASP A 69 -5.95 84.20 -80.59
N ARG A 70 -5.07 85.17 -80.30
CA ARG A 70 -4.26 85.95 -81.25
C ARG A 70 -2.89 86.26 -80.68
N ASP A 71 -2.06 86.94 -81.47
CA ASP A 71 -0.79 87.49 -81.04
C ASP A 71 -1.02 88.57 -79.97
N ILE A 72 -0.59 88.26 -78.75
CA ILE A 72 -0.60 89.19 -77.61
C ILE A 72 0.82 89.73 -77.45
N PRO A 73 1.03 91.06 -77.50
CA PRO A 73 2.37 91.66 -77.45
C PRO A 73 3.02 91.62 -76.06
N SER A 74 2.28 91.91 -74.98
CA SER A 74 2.77 91.80 -73.60
C SER A 74 1.63 91.85 -72.58
N LEU A 75 1.88 91.32 -71.38
CA LEU A 75 0.99 91.46 -70.22
C LEU A 75 0.84 92.93 -69.80
N PHE A 76 1.92 93.71 -69.89
CA PHE A 76 1.91 95.13 -69.53
C PHE A 76 0.94 95.93 -70.39
N GLN A 77 0.93 95.67 -71.70
CA GLN A 77 0.02 96.33 -72.63
C GLN A 77 -1.45 95.94 -72.34
N LEU A 78 -1.72 94.65 -72.07
CA LEU A 78 -3.06 94.19 -71.71
C LEU A 78 -3.61 94.86 -70.44
N ILE A 79 -2.75 95.14 -69.46
CA ILE A 79 -3.16 95.81 -68.22
C ILE A 79 -3.40 97.30 -68.47
N LYS A 80 -2.59 97.94 -69.31
CA LYS A 80 -2.71 99.38 -69.67
C LYS A 80 -3.93 99.69 -70.54
N GLU A 81 -4.27 98.82 -71.50
CA GLU A 81 -5.40 99.01 -72.40
C GLU A 81 -6.76 98.77 -71.72
N ASN A 82 -6.75 98.10 -70.56
CA ASN A 82 -7.97 97.83 -69.82
C ASN A 82 -8.43 99.06 -69.02
N SER A 83 -9.52 99.68 -69.46
CA SER A 83 -10.12 100.87 -68.82
C SER A 83 -10.53 100.68 -67.35
N SER A 84 -10.69 99.43 -66.89
CA SER A 84 -11.08 99.12 -65.52
C SER A 84 -9.91 98.96 -64.53
N THR A 85 -8.66 98.98 -65.02
CA THR A 85 -7.48 98.87 -64.15
C THR A 85 -7.28 100.16 -63.33
N PRO A 86 -7.10 100.08 -62.00
CA PRO A 86 -6.81 101.26 -61.17
C PRO A 86 -5.55 101.99 -61.61
N LYS A 87 -5.58 103.34 -61.61
CA LYS A 87 -4.43 104.19 -62.05
C LYS A 87 -3.13 103.87 -61.30
N VAL A 88 -3.22 103.54 -60.00
CA VAL A 88 -2.08 103.18 -59.16
C VAL A 88 -1.35 101.93 -59.68
N VAL A 89 -2.10 100.94 -60.18
CA VAL A 89 -1.54 99.72 -60.78
C VAL A 89 -0.94 100.02 -62.16
N ILE A 90 -1.60 100.86 -62.96
CA ILE A 90 -1.09 101.29 -64.27
C ILE A 90 0.25 102.02 -64.13
N ASP A 91 0.37 102.92 -63.16
CA ASP A 91 1.60 103.68 -62.92
C ASP A 91 2.72 102.78 -62.40
N TYR A 92 2.41 101.80 -61.55
CA TYR A 92 3.38 100.79 -61.12
C TYR A 92 3.87 99.93 -62.30
N VAL A 93 2.95 99.42 -63.12
CA VAL A 93 3.27 98.63 -64.32
C VAL A 93 4.13 99.42 -65.32
N LYS A 94 3.87 100.71 -65.51
CA LYS A 94 4.74 101.57 -66.35
C LYS A 94 6.17 101.66 -65.81
N LYS A 95 6.33 101.81 -64.50
CA LYS A 95 7.64 101.87 -63.85
C LYS A 95 8.40 100.55 -63.95
N VAL A 96 7.69 99.41 -63.82
CA VAL A 96 8.29 98.08 -64.02
C VAL A 96 8.69 97.85 -65.49
N GLU A 97 7.84 98.22 -66.45
CA GLU A 97 8.16 98.08 -67.89
C GLU A 97 9.35 98.94 -68.32
N ASN A 98 9.47 100.16 -67.78
CA ASN A 98 10.61 101.04 -68.02
C ASN A 98 11.88 100.63 -67.23
N ARG A 99 11.84 99.55 -66.44
CA ARG A 99 12.90 99.09 -65.53
C ARG A 99 13.32 100.12 -64.47
N GLU A 100 12.41 101.00 -64.06
CA GLU A 100 12.62 101.93 -62.95
C GLU A 100 12.47 101.24 -61.58
N ILE A 101 11.76 100.12 -61.52
CA ILE A 101 11.59 99.26 -60.34
C ILE A 101 12.10 97.87 -60.69
N ASN A 102 13.13 97.40 -59.99
CA ASN A 102 13.58 96.01 -60.08
C ASN A 102 12.86 95.19 -59.00
N GLU A 103 11.98 94.28 -59.43
CA GLU A 103 11.30 93.33 -58.54
C GLU A 103 12.31 92.20 -58.19
N THR A 104 12.72 92.08 -56.92
CA THR A 104 13.62 91.01 -56.45
C THR A 104 12.86 89.95 -55.66
N GLU A 105 13.11 88.67 -55.97
CA GLU A 105 12.39 87.51 -55.39
C GLU A 105 12.73 87.21 -53.91
N ASP A 106 13.74 87.85 -53.31
CA ASP A 106 14.22 87.51 -51.97
C ASP A 106 13.32 87.95 -50.80
N SER A 107 12.21 88.64 -51.07
CA SER A 107 11.30 89.18 -50.04
C SER A 107 10.21 88.20 -49.55
N PHE A 108 10.18 86.96 -50.05
CA PHE A 108 9.09 85.99 -49.77
C PHE A 108 9.27 85.09 -48.53
N SER A 109 10.36 85.20 -47.74
CA SER A 109 10.75 84.19 -46.73
C SER A 109 10.63 84.59 -45.25
N PHE A 110 9.54 85.25 -44.82
CA PHE A 110 9.39 85.62 -43.39
C PHE A 110 8.71 84.55 -42.49
N ASN A 111 8.14 83.46 -43.01
CA ASN A 111 7.41 82.46 -42.20
C ASN A 111 8.07 81.06 -42.05
N ASN A 112 9.09 80.70 -42.83
CA ASN A 112 9.67 79.33 -42.77
C ASN A 112 10.56 79.05 -41.55
N HIS A 113 11.20 80.07 -40.96
CA HIS A 113 12.19 79.86 -39.89
C HIS A 113 11.60 79.51 -38.51
N VAL A 114 10.31 79.79 -38.28
CA VAL A 114 9.66 79.47 -36.99
C VAL A 114 9.21 78.02 -36.97
N GLU A 115 8.62 77.52 -38.06
CA GLU A 115 8.14 76.13 -38.16
C GLU A 115 9.30 75.12 -38.14
N GLU A 116 10.43 75.44 -38.78
CA GLU A 116 11.62 74.59 -38.76
C GLU A 116 12.23 74.43 -37.37
N LYS A 117 12.23 75.50 -36.55
CA LYS A 117 12.72 75.44 -35.16
C LYS A 117 11.84 74.56 -34.29
N VAL A 118 10.52 74.69 -34.41
CA VAL A 118 9.55 73.84 -33.69
C VAL A 118 9.73 72.38 -34.08
N ARG A 119 9.88 72.10 -35.38
CA ARG A 119 10.12 70.74 -35.89
C ARG A 119 11.45 70.16 -35.37
N LEU A 120 12.49 70.98 -35.27
CA LEU A 120 13.79 70.56 -34.75
C LEU A 120 13.76 70.25 -33.25
N GLU A 121 12.97 70.99 -32.48
CA GLU A 121 12.73 70.69 -31.05
C GLU A 121 11.94 69.39 -30.87
N GLN A 122 10.90 69.16 -31.68
CA GLN A 122 10.13 67.91 -31.68
C GLN A 122 11.04 66.70 -32.00
N LEU A 123 11.90 66.81 -33.02
CA LEU A 123 12.84 65.74 -33.36
C LEU A 123 13.88 65.48 -32.26
N LYS A 124 14.29 66.51 -31.51
CA LYS A 124 15.17 66.34 -30.36
C LYS A 124 14.48 65.61 -29.21
N THR A 125 13.21 65.93 -28.94
CA THR A 125 12.43 65.23 -27.92
C THR A 125 12.19 63.78 -28.32
N GLU A 126 11.79 63.52 -29.57
CA GLU A 126 11.61 62.16 -30.09
C GLU A 126 12.90 61.33 -30.02
N LYS A 127 14.04 61.92 -30.41
CA LYS A 127 15.34 61.25 -30.28
C LYS A 127 15.66 60.89 -28.83
N ASN A 128 15.39 61.80 -27.89
CA ASN A 128 15.63 61.54 -26.47
C ASN A 128 14.70 60.45 -25.93
N ASP A 129 13.44 60.44 -26.33
CA ASP A 129 12.47 59.43 -25.94
C ASP A 129 12.85 58.05 -26.48
N ILE A 130 13.24 57.96 -27.76
CA ILE A 130 13.76 56.72 -28.36
C ILE A 130 15.01 56.23 -27.63
N LEU A 131 15.95 57.12 -27.30
CA LEU A 131 17.15 56.75 -26.55
C LEU A 131 16.82 56.25 -25.14
N GLN A 132 15.82 56.84 -24.47
CA GLN A 132 15.37 56.35 -23.17
C GLN A 132 14.66 55.00 -23.27
N GLN A 133 13.85 54.78 -24.31
CA GLN A 133 13.22 53.49 -24.57
C GLN A 133 14.27 52.40 -24.82
N LEU A 134 15.25 52.66 -25.69
CA LEU A 134 16.35 51.71 -25.96
C LEU A 134 17.12 51.34 -24.68
N LYS A 135 17.39 52.32 -23.81
CA LYS A 135 18.03 52.05 -22.50
C LYS A 135 17.17 51.22 -21.56
N LYS A 136 15.84 51.36 -21.61
CA LYS A 136 14.92 50.54 -20.82
C LYS A 136 14.87 49.11 -21.38
N ASP A 137 14.72 48.97 -22.68
CA ASP A 137 14.68 47.68 -23.37
C ASP A 137 15.98 46.89 -23.17
N GLU A 138 17.14 47.56 -23.18
CA GLU A 138 18.43 46.94 -22.92
C GLU A 138 18.53 46.42 -21.48
N LYS A 139 18.05 47.19 -20.49
CA LYS A 139 17.98 46.74 -19.09
C LYS A 139 17.03 45.57 -18.91
N GLU A 140 15.86 45.60 -19.56
CA GLU A 140 14.90 44.50 -19.51
C GLU A 140 15.45 43.24 -20.19
N ARG A 141 16.21 43.38 -21.28
CA ARG A 141 16.91 42.25 -21.91
C ARG A 141 17.95 41.65 -20.96
N GLN A 142 18.80 42.49 -20.36
CA GLN A 142 19.80 42.03 -19.37
C GLN A 142 19.15 41.35 -18.15
N GLN A 143 18.04 41.89 -17.65
CA GLN A 143 17.28 41.27 -16.56
C GLN A 143 16.72 39.90 -16.97
N ARG A 144 16.13 39.78 -18.16
CA ARG A 144 15.65 38.50 -18.69
C ARG A 144 16.77 37.49 -18.86
N ASP A 145 17.95 37.92 -19.31
CA ASP A 145 19.11 37.04 -19.46
C ASP A 145 19.62 36.55 -18.10
N ILE A 146 19.66 37.42 -17.08
CA ILE A 146 20.01 37.03 -15.71
C ILE A 146 18.97 36.06 -15.12
N GLU A 147 17.69 36.33 -15.31
CA GLU A 147 16.61 35.43 -14.87
C GLU A 147 16.68 34.08 -15.57
N PHE A 148 16.98 34.06 -16.87
CA PHE A 148 17.15 32.84 -17.62
C PHE A 148 18.36 32.04 -17.12
N GLN A 149 19.50 32.68 -16.87
CA GLN A 149 20.67 32.04 -16.28
C GLN A 149 20.38 31.46 -14.89
N ARG A 150 19.64 32.19 -14.05
CA ARG A 150 19.22 31.69 -12.72
C ARG A 150 18.32 30.47 -12.84
N LYS A 151 17.30 30.50 -13.70
CA LYS A 151 16.42 29.35 -13.95
C LYS A 151 17.20 28.15 -14.48
N MET A 152 18.17 28.38 -15.38
CA MET A 152 19.02 27.31 -15.87
C MET A 152 19.89 26.69 -14.78
N GLN A 153 20.41 27.49 -13.84
CA GLN A 153 21.14 27.00 -12.68
C GLN A 153 20.23 26.20 -11.73
N GLU A 154 19.04 26.72 -11.41
CA GLU A 154 18.05 26.02 -10.60
C GLU A 154 17.69 24.65 -11.21
N ILE A 155 17.42 24.60 -12.51
CA ILE A 155 17.13 23.33 -13.22
C ILE A 155 18.33 22.38 -13.17
N GLN A 156 19.56 22.87 -13.30
CA GLN A 156 20.75 22.03 -13.20
C GLN A 156 20.95 21.47 -11.79
N ASP A 157 20.68 22.26 -10.76
CA ASP A 157 20.80 21.83 -9.37
C ASP A 157 19.69 20.85 -8.98
N GLU A 158 18.46 21.09 -9.45
CA GLU A 158 17.35 20.13 -9.34
C GLU A 158 17.69 18.80 -10.02
N LYS A 159 18.26 18.84 -11.24
CA LYS A 159 18.69 17.63 -11.95
C LYS A 159 19.76 16.87 -11.16
N LYS A 160 20.78 17.55 -10.63
CA LYS A 160 21.82 16.93 -9.80
C LYS A 160 21.25 16.35 -8.50
N ALA A 161 20.29 17.03 -7.87
CA ALA A 161 19.62 16.53 -6.67
C ALA A 161 18.80 15.27 -6.96
N LEU A 162 18.08 15.24 -8.07
CA LEU A 162 17.32 14.08 -8.53
C LEU A 162 18.24 12.90 -8.89
N GLU A 163 19.36 13.13 -9.58
CA GLU A 163 20.35 12.08 -9.87
C GLU A 163 20.92 11.47 -8.58
N LYS A 164 21.27 12.30 -7.58
CA LYS A 164 21.72 11.81 -6.27
C LYS A 164 20.63 11.02 -5.54
N ALA A 165 19.38 11.48 -5.60
CA ALA A 165 18.27 10.79 -4.97
C ALA A 165 17.99 9.43 -5.64
N LEU A 166 18.09 9.34 -6.97
CA LEU A 166 17.97 8.09 -7.70
C LEU A 166 19.10 7.11 -7.33
N GLN A 167 20.35 7.56 -7.32
CA GLN A 167 21.47 6.70 -6.92
C GLN A 167 21.35 6.17 -5.48
N LEU A 168 20.81 6.98 -4.56
CA LEU A 168 20.53 6.51 -3.20
C LEU A 168 19.42 5.48 -3.16
N LYS A 169 18.33 5.68 -3.93
CA LYS A 169 17.25 4.70 -4.05
C LYS A 169 17.72 3.38 -4.66
N GLU A 170 18.52 3.42 -5.71
CA GLU A 170 19.10 2.23 -6.33
C GLU A 170 19.98 1.45 -5.33
N LYS A 171 20.79 2.15 -4.53
CA LYS A 171 21.58 1.52 -3.46
C LYS A 171 20.71 0.91 -2.37
N GLU A 172 19.66 1.61 -1.93
CA GLU A 172 18.71 1.07 -0.95
C GLU A 172 17.96 -0.16 -1.48
N GLU A 173 17.56 -0.15 -2.75
CA GLU A 173 16.91 -1.29 -3.40
C GLU A 173 17.85 -2.49 -3.53
N ALA A 174 19.12 -2.27 -3.92
CA ALA A 174 20.14 -3.32 -3.97
C ALA A 174 20.40 -3.93 -2.58
N VAL A 175 20.39 -3.13 -1.50
CA VAL A 175 20.52 -3.62 -0.12
C VAL A 175 19.28 -4.41 0.30
N LYS A 176 18.08 -3.98 -0.07
CA LYS A 176 16.84 -4.73 0.21
C LYS A 176 16.79 -6.05 -0.56
N GLU A 177 17.26 -6.06 -1.80
CA GLU A 177 17.34 -7.27 -2.61
C GLU A 177 18.37 -8.26 -2.06
N SER A 178 19.54 -7.79 -1.64
CA SER A 178 20.54 -8.66 -0.99
C SER A 178 20.02 -9.23 0.33
N GLN A 179 19.32 -8.44 1.15
CA GLN A 179 18.64 -8.93 2.35
C GLN A 179 17.56 -9.97 2.05
N ARG A 180 16.78 -9.80 0.98
CA ARG A 180 15.80 -10.80 0.53
C ARG A 180 16.48 -12.10 0.12
N ILE A 181 17.58 -12.02 -0.65
CA ILE A 181 18.35 -13.20 -1.06
C ILE A 181 18.94 -13.92 0.16
N GLU A 182 19.49 -13.18 1.13
CA GLU A 182 20.03 -13.78 2.35
C GLU A 182 18.93 -14.42 3.22
N ALA A 183 17.76 -13.79 3.33
CA ALA A 183 16.61 -14.38 4.02
C ALA A 183 16.11 -15.65 3.34
N LEU A 184 16.06 -15.67 2.00
CA LEU A 184 15.73 -16.87 1.23
C LEU A 184 16.75 -17.99 1.45
N ARG A 185 18.05 -17.68 1.47
CA ARG A 185 19.10 -18.66 1.80
C ARG A 185 18.94 -19.25 3.19
N LYS A 186 18.66 -18.43 4.21
CA LYS A 186 18.41 -18.91 5.58
C LYS A 186 17.19 -19.84 5.64
N LEU A 187 16.10 -19.50 4.95
CA LEU A 187 14.92 -20.36 4.87
C LEU A 187 15.21 -21.68 4.15
N GLU A 188 16.04 -21.68 3.10
CA GLU A 188 16.49 -22.90 2.43
C GLU A 188 17.37 -23.76 3.34
N GLU A 189 18.29 -23.16 4.10
CA GLU A 189 19.11 -23.86 5.10
C GLU A 189 18.26 -24.47 6.22
N GLU A 190 17.28 -23.72 6.74
CA GLU A 190 16.32 -24.22 7.73
C GLU A 190 15.50 -25.40 7.18
N LYS A 191 15.05 -25.33 5.92
CA LYS A 191 14.34 -26.43 5.25
C LYS A 191 15.22 -27.68 5.13
N ILE A 192 16.49 -27.53 4.72
CA ILE A 192 17.45 -28.64 4.63
C ILE A 192 17.69 -29.24 6.02
N ASN A 193 17.88 -28.42 7.04
CA ASN A 193 18.09 -28.89 8.41
C ASN A 193 16.86 -29.61 8.96
N ALA A 194 15.65 -29.10 8.71
CA ALA A 194 14.41 -29.76 9.08
C ALA A 194 14.25 -31.12 8.37
N MET A 195 14.62 -31.20 7.09
CA MET A 195 14.65 -32.48 6.35
C MET A 195 15.62 -33.47 6.97
N LYS A 196 16.86 -33.06 7.30
CA LYS A 196 17.84 -33.92 7.96
C LYS A 196 17.33 -34.44 9.30
N LEU A 197 16.74 -33.57 10.13
CA LEU A 197 16.13 -33.97 11.40
C LEU A 197 14.97 -34.96 11.22
N MET A 198 14.17 -34.80 10.17
CA MET A 198 13.11 -35.76 9.83
C MET A 198 13.69 -37.11 9.38
N GLU A 199 14.73 -37.12 8.56
CA GLU A 199 15.43 -38.34 8.16
C GLU A 199 16.08 -39.05 9.35
N GLU A 200 16.72 -38.30 10.25
CA GLU A 200 17.29 -38.83 11.49
C GLU A 200 16.22 -39.47 12.38
N LYS A 201 15.08 -38.79 12.59
CA LYS A 201 13.94 -39.36 13.34
C LYS A 201 13.42 -40.64 12.68
N ARG A 202 13.25 -40.62 11.35
CA ARG A 202 12.81 -41.80 10.59
C ARG A 202 13.79 -42.96 10.72
N ASN A 203 15.09 -42.69 10.75
CA ASN A 203 16.13 -43.70 10.94
C ASN A 203 16.14 -44.24 12.38
N LEU A 204 15.93 -43.39 13.39
CA LEU A 204 15.77 -43.82 14.78
C LEU A 204 14.53 -44.69 14.98
N ASP A 205 13.41 -44.33 14.36
CA ASP A 205 12.17 -45.12 14.45
C ASP A 205 12.32 -46.48 13.75
N LYS A 206 13.00 -46.52 12.59
CA LYS A 206 13.39 -47.79 11.94
C LYS A 206 14.24 -48.66 12.87
N LYS A 207 15.31 -48.11 13.46
CA LYS A 207 16.17 -48.85 14.40
C LYS A 207 15.39 -49.40 15.59
N LYS A 208 14.52 -48.58 16.20
CA LYS A 208 13.67 -49.04 17.32
C LYS A 208 12.70 -50.14 16.90
N LYS A 209 12.15 -50.06 15.69
CA LYS A 209 11.28 -51.11 15.14
C LYS A 209 12.05 -52.41 14.92
N ASP A 210 13.25 -52.33 14.34
CA ASP A 210 14.12 -53.48 14.11
C ASP A 210 14.56 -54.12 15.44
N GLU A 211 14.94 -53.31 16.44
CA GLU A 211 15.25 -53.76 17.81
C GLU A 211 14.05 -54.44 18.47
N HIS A 212 12.85 -53.89 18.32
CA HIS A 212 11.63 -54.49 18.86
C HIS A 212 11.29 -55.82 18.16
N GLU A 213 11.47 -55.90 16.84
CA GLU A 213 11.27 -57.14 16.08
C GLU A 213 12.26 -58.22 16.51
N GLN A 214 13.52 -57.86 16.75
CA GLN A 214 14.53 -58.79 17.29
C GLN A 214 14.14 -59.30 18.68
N ARG A 215 13.73 -58.42 19.60
CA ARG A 215 13.25 -58.83 20.93
C ARG A 215 12.03 -59.72 20.87
N LEU A 216 11.09 -59.47 19.95
CA LEU A 216 9.93 -60.35 19.76
C LEU A 216 10.36 -61.74 19.30
N LYS A 217 11.30 -61.84 18.35
CA LYS A 217 11.85 -63.13 17.92
C LYS A 217 12.56 -63.87 19.05
N GLU A 218 13.35 -63.17 19.86
CA GLU A 218 13.99 -63.76 21.04
C GLU A 218 12.94 -64.31 22.03
N VAL A 219 11.89 -63.55 22.32
CA VAL A 219 10.80 -63.99 23.21
C VAL A 219 10.02 -65.16 22.60
N GLU A 220 9.76 -65.16 21.29
CA GLU A 220 9.12 -66.28 20.59
C GLU A 220 9.97 -67.54 20.64
N ASP A 221 11.29 -67.42 20.47
CA ASP A 221 12.21 -68.56 20.53
C ASP A 221 12.38 -69.09 21.96
N GLU A 222 12.39 -68.21 22.97
CA GLU A 222 12.33 -68.58 24.39
C GLU A 222 11.01 -69.29 24.73
N ALA A 223 9.88 -68.79 24.23
CA ALA A 223 8.58 -69.43 24.42
C ALA A 223 8.54 -70.83 23.79
N LYS A 224 9.03 -71.00 22.56
CA LYS A 224 9.14 -72.32 21.91
C LYS A 224 10.05 -73.28 22.67
N LYS A 225 11.16 -72.80 23.22
CA LYS A 225 12.03 -73.62 24.09
C LYS A 225 11.31 -74.05 25.36
N ALA A 226 10.61 -73.14 26.01
CA ALA A 226 9.82 -73.44 27.19
C ALA A 226 8.68 -74.44 26.89
N GLU A 227 8.02 -74.32 25.74
CA GLU A 227 7.00 -75.29 25.28
C GLU A 227 7.61 -76.69 25.06
N LEU A 228 8.80 -76.77 24.45
CA LEU A 228 9.51 -78.04 24.28
C LEU A 228 9.93 -78.65 25.63
N GLU A 229 10.42 -77.83 26.56
CA GLU A 229 10.77 -78.27 27.92
C GLU A 229 9.52 -78.78 28.67
N LEU A 230 8.41 -78.06 28.60
CA LEU A 230 7.13 -78.48 29.19
C LEU A 230 6.65 -79.80 28.58
N ALA A 231 6.65 -79.92 27.25
CA ALA A 231 6.29 -81.17 26.57
C ALA A 231 7.20 -82.32 26.99
N SER A 232 8.51 -82.08 27.15
CA SER A 232 9.44 -83.10 27.63
C SER A 232 9.13 -83.55 29.06
N ILE A 233 8.83 -82.61 29.95
CA ILE A 233 8.44 -82.89 31.35
C ILE A 233 7.12 -83.65 31.39
N GLU A 234 6.14 -83.28 30.56
CA GLU A 234 4.87 -84.00 30.45
C GLU A 234 5.10 -85.46 30.03
N THR A 235 5.94 -85.72 29.03
CA THR A 235 6.26 -87.10 28.62
C THR A 235 7.01 -87.88 29.69
N GLU A 236 7.87 -87.23 30.49
CA GLU A 236 8.54 -87.87 31.62
C GLU A 236 7.55 -88.20 32.75
N LEU A 237 6.61 -87.30 33.05
CA LEU A 237 5.54 -87.54 34.01
C LEU A 237 4.64 -88.68 33.55
N GLU A 238 4.23 -88.74 32.29
CA GLU A 238 3.44 -89.85 31.75
C GLU A 238 4.18 -91.19 31.86
N LYS A 239 5.48 -91.23 31.57
CA LYS A 239 6.31 -92.44 31.77
C LYS A 239 6.35 -92.85 33.24
N ASN A 240 6.60 -91.92 34.14
CA ASN A 240 6.62 -92.17 35.58
C ASN A 240 5.25 -92.66 36.09
N GLU A 241 4.14 -92.14 35.56
CA GLU A 241 2.80 -92.62 35.88
C GLU A 241 2.55 -94.04 35.38
N LEU A 242 3.02 -94.37 34.17
CA LEU A 242 2.94 -95.73 33.63
C LEU A 242 3.79 -96.72 34.44
N GLU A 243 4.98 -96.32 34.87
CA GLU A 243 5.84 -97.11 35.77
C GLU A 243 5.15 -97.34 37.11
N ARG A 244 4.62 -96.30 37.76
CA ARG A 244 3.82 -96.45 38.99
C ARG A 244 2.62 -97.37 38.80
N LYS A 245 1.92 -97.29 37.65
CA LYS A 245 0.80 -98.21 37.34
C LYS A 245 1.27 -99.67 37.22
N LYS A 246 2.44 -99.92 36.61
CA LYS A 246 3.03 -101.26 36.53
C LYS A 246 3.44 -101.77 37.91
N GLU A 247 4.09 -100.95 38.72
CA GLU A 247 4.47 -101.30 40.10
C GLU A 247 3.23 -101.63 40.95
N LEU A 248 2.15 -100.86 40.82
CA LEU A 248 0.88 -101.15 41.50
C LEU A 248 0.28 -102.48 41.04
N GLN A 249 0.28 -102.78 39.74
CA GLN A 249 -0.17 -104.07 39.21
C GLN A 249 0.68 -105.23 39.74
N GLU A 250 2.01 -105.09 39.79
CA GLU A 250 2.89 -106.10 40.37
C GLU A 250 2.66 -106.32 41.87
N LEU A 251 2.31 -105.27 42.61
CA LEU A 251 1.94 -105.39 44.01
C LEU A 251 0.58 -106.07 44.18
N GLU A 252 -0.39 -105.78 43.30
CA GLU A 252 -1.68 -106.47 43.28
C GLU A 252 -1.54 -107.95 42.94
N THR A 253 -0.71 -108.33 41.97
CA THR A 253 -0.44 -109.75 41.65
C THR A 253 0.24 -110.46 42.81
N LYS A 254 1.25 -109.85 43.44
CA LYS A 254 1.89 -110.37 44.65
C LYS A 254 0.90 -110.53 45.80
N LYS A 255 -0.03 -109.59 45.97
CA LYS A 255 -1.11 -109.69 46.96
C LYS A 255 -2.04 -110.87 46.65
N VAL A 256 -2.48 -111.04 45.40
CA VAL A 256 -3.31 -112.17 44.98
C VAL A 256 -2.57 -113.50 45.16
N GLU A 257 -1.27 -113.57 44.87
CA GLU A 257 -0.46 -114.76 45.12
C GLU A 257 -0.31 -115.06 46.61
N ALA A 258 -0.12 -114.03 47.44
CA ALA A 258 -0.11 -114.17 48.90
C ALA A 258 -1.48 -114.66 49.40
N ASP A 259 -2.58 -114.09 48.91
CA ASP A 259 -3.94 -114.52 49.25
C ASP A 259 -4.20 -115.97 48.80
N ARG A 260 -3.70 -116.37 47.62
CA ARG A 260 -3.72 -117.77 47.16
C ARG A 260 -2.94 -118.68 48.10
N LYS A 261 -1.72 -118.29 48.49
CA LYS A 261 -0.91 -119.05 49.46
C LYS A 261 -1.62 -119.17 50.80
N VAL A 262 -2.23 -118.09 51.30
CA VAL A 262 -3.04 -118.11 52.52
C VAL A 262 -4.24 -119.05 52.37
N SER A 263 -4.91 -119.06 51.22
CA SER A 263 -6.03 -119.98 50.97
C SER A 263 -5.60 -121.44 50.88
N ILE A 264 -4.43 -121.72 50.29
CA ILE A 264 -3.82 -123.06 50.26
C ILE A 264 -3.47 -123.49 51.68
N LEU A 265 -2.80 -122.64 52.46
CA LEU A 265 -2.46 -122.93 53.86
C LEU A 265 -3.70 -123.15 54.73
N LYS A 266 -4.81 -122.43 54.48
CA LYS A 266 -6.09 -122.69 55.13
C LYS A 266 -6.65 -124.06 54.73
N ALA A 267 -6.63 -124.40 53.44
CA ALA A 267 -7.09 -125.72 52.99
C ALA A 267 -6.21 -126.85 53.53
N GLU A 268 -4.89 -126.67 53.62
CA GLU A 268 -3.96 -127.61 54.26
C GLU A 268 -4.25 -127.74 55.75
N SER A 269 -4.45 -126.63 56.47
CA SER A 269 -4.90 -126.63 57.86
C SER A 269 -6.23 -127.36 58.05
N ASP A 270 -7.21 -127.13 57.18
CA ASP A 270 -8.50 -127.82 57.22
C ASP A 270 -8.33 -129.34 56.96
N ILE A 271 -7.41 -129.73 56.06
CA ILE A 271 -7.05 -131.14 55.83
C ILE A 271 -6.38 -131.75 57.06
N GLU A 272 -5.43 -131.05 57.69
CA GLU A 272 -4.78 -131.50 58.92
C GLU A 272 -5.78 -131.62 60.08
N GLU A 273 -6.74 -130.69 60.19
CA GLU A 273 -7.84 -130.79 61.17
C GLU A 273 -8.73 -132.00 60.90
N VAL A 274 -9.05 -132.30 59.65
CA VAL A 274 -9.83 -133.49 59.26
C VAL A 274 -9.03 -134.77 59.54
N GLN A 275 -7.73 -134.80 59.25
CA GLN A 275 -6.85 -135.92 59.58
C GLN A 275 -6.76 -136.13 61.10
N HIS A 276 -6.58 -135.06 61.88
CA HIS A 276 -6.59 -135.13 63.34
C HIS A 276 -7.94 -135.62 63.89
N GLN A 277 -9.06 -135.25 63.26
CA GLN A 277 -10.38 -135.80 63.60
C GLN A 277 -10.50 -137.29 63.24
N GLN A 278 -9.94 -137.74 62.12
CA GLN A 278 -9.85 -139.16 61.74
C GLN A 278 -8.98 -139.96 62.72
N ASP A 279 -7.81 -139.44 63.10
CA ASP A 279 -6.95 -140.05 64.10
C ASP A 279 -7.68 -140.18 65.46
N LEU A 280 -8.44 -139.15 65.87
CA LEU A 280 -9.28 -139.22 67.08
C LEU A 280 -10.43 -140.24 66.99
N ILE A 281 -10.92 -140.55 65.78
CA ILE A 281 -11.92 -141.60 65.54
C ILE A 281 -11.25 -142.99 65.59
N ASP A 282 -10.05 -143.13 65.05
CA ASP A 282 -9.26 -144.36 65.09
C ASP A 282 -8.76 -144.68 66.51
N TYR A 283 -8.43 -143.67 67.32
CA TYR A 283 -8.11 -143.82 68.74
C TYR A 283 -9.29 -144.28 69.62
N LYS A 284 -10.54 -144.21 69.14
CA LYS A 284 -11.72 -144.73 69.86
C LYS A 284 -12.05 -146.19 69.55
N LYS A 285 -11.27 -146.88 68.71
CA LYS A 285 -11.41 -148.32 68.41
C LYS A 285 -10.23 -149.15 68.96
N ILE A 286 -10.23 -149.35 70.27
CA ILE A 286 -9.90 -150.60 71.01
C ILE A 286 -8.52 -151.28 70.81
N ASP A 287 -7.77 -151.29 71.92
CA ASP A 287 -6.93 -152.35 72.52
C ASP A 287 -6.08 -153.31 71.66
N LYS A 288 -4.75 -153.12 71.70
CA LYS A 288 -3.77 -154.04 72.34
C LYS A 288 -2.31 -153.57 72.13
N VAL A 289 -1.69 -153.19 73.24
CA VAL A 289 -0.30 -153.44 73.71
C VAL A 289 0.91 -153.17 72.78
N GLN A 290 1.79 -152.30 73.32
CA GLN A 290 3.27 -152.29 73.34
C GLN A 290 4.08 -151.23 72.55
N THR A 291 4.99 -150.62 73.33
CA THR A 291 6.31 -150.01 73.04
C THR A 291 6.42 -148.53 72.59
N LEU A 292 7.03 -147.74 73.49
CA LEU A 292 7.88 -146.53 73.36
C LEU A 292 8.90 -146.55 72.17
N PRO A 293 9.63 -145.47 71.79
CA PRO A 293 9.70 -144.07 72.30
C PRO A 293 9.89 -142.92 71.25
N GLN A 294 10.04 -141.68 71.78
CA GLN A 294 11.01 -140.60 71.41
C GLN A 294 10.66 -139.42 70.45
N GLU A 295 10.86 -138.21 71.01
CA GLU A 295 11.45 -136.96 70.42
C GLU A 295 10.61 -136.13 69.43
N ASN A 296 10.62 -134.77 69.35
CA ASN A 296 11.34 -133.67 70.00
C ASN A 296 10.70 -132.31 69.56
N TYR A 297 10.73 -131.29 70.46
CA TYR A 297 10.81 -129.80 70.27
C TYR A 297 9.92 -129.05 69.24
N GLN A 298 9.49 -127.78 69.38
CA GLN A 298 9.66 -126.68 70.35
C GLN A 298 8.62 -125.59 69.99
N THR A 299 8.02 -124.96 71.00
CA THR A 299 7.13 -123.79 70.92
C THR A 299 7.91 -122.46 71.10
N THR A 300 7.58 -121.41 70.34
CA THR A 300 8.03 -120.02 70.62
C THR A 300 6.86 -119.12 70.99
N VAL A 301 7.10 -118.28 72.01
CA VAL A 301 6.18 -117.39 72.73
C VAL A 301 6.29 -115.95 72.22
N VAL A 302 5.18 -115.22 72.16
CA VAL A 302 5.09 -113.78 71.82
C VAL A 302 4.78 -112.97 73.10
N VAL A 303 5.49 -111.85 73.31
CA VAL A 303 5.31 -110.92 74.46
C VAL A 303 4.79 -109.54 73.98
N PRO A 304 3.88 -108.85 74.70
CA PRO A 304 3.39 -107.49 74.36
C PRO A 304 4.15 -106.33 75.07
N LYS A 305 4.12 -105.13 74.47
CA LYS A 305 4.85 -103.90 74.87
C LYS A 305 4.09 -103.00 75.88
N MET A 306 4.84 -102.37 76.81
CA MET A 306 4.39 -101.39 77.83
C MET A 306 4.24 -99.93 77.31
N THR A 307 3.54 -99.07 78.06
CA THR A 307 3.10 -97.71 77.65
C THR A 307 3.77 -96.53 78.39
N PHE A 308 3.64 -95.32 77.80
CA PHE A 308 4.39 -94.07 78.06
C PHE A 308 4.49 -93.54 79.50
N LYS A 309 3.66 -94.02 80.43
CA LYS A 309 3.70 -93.59 81.84
C LYS A 309 4.93 -94.14 82.57
N GLU A 310 5.40 -95.33 82.20
CA GLU A 310 6.59 -95.94 82.80
C GLU A 310 7.89 -95.27 82.33
N LYS A 311 7.91 -94.70 81.12
CA LYS A 311 9.06 -93.96 80.59
C LYS A 311 9.36 -92.62 81.27
N LEU A 312 8.39 -92.06 82.01
CA LEU A 312 8.56 -90.76 82.70
C LEU A 312 9.08 -90.91 84.13
N GLN A 313 9.11 -92.13 84.68
CA GLN A 313 9.53 -92.38 86.06
C GLN A 313 11.04 -92.67 86.18
N GLU A 314 11.77 -92.80 85.06
CA GLU A 314 13.20 -93.15 85.00
C GLU A 314 14.13 -91.99 84.60
N LEU A 315 13.64 -90.78 84.39
CA LEU A 315 14.53 -89.66 83.98
C LEU A 315 15.18 -88.98 85.19
N ASP A 316 16.50 -89.16 85.30
CA ASP A 316 17.37 -88.57 86.33
C ASP A 316 17.31 -87.02 86.31
N PHE A 317 17.27 -86.42 87.51
CA PHE A 317 17.06 -84.97 87.72
C PHE A 317 18.11 -84.08 87.03
N GLU A 318 19.31 -84.61 86.77
CA GLU A 318 20.40 -83.89 86.12
C GLU A 318 20.19 -83.69 84.61
N GLU A 319 19.56 -84.65 83.92
CA GLU A 319 19.30 -84.51 82.48
C GLU A 319 18.23 -83.45 82.20
N VAL A 320 17.17 -83.40 83.02
CA VAL A 320 16.12 -82.38 82.95
C VAL A 320 16.68 -80.97 83.20
N LYS A 321 17.63 -80.84 84.14
CA LYS A 321 18.32 -79.57 84.41
C LYS A 321 19.22 -79.15 83.24
N SER A 322 19.92 -80.09 82.61
CA SER A 322 20.76 -79.80 81.44
C SER A 322 19.94 -79.36 80.22
N LEU A 323 18.78 -80.00 79.97
CA LEU A 323 17.87 -79.69 78.88
C LEU A 323 17.19 -78.32 79.09
N SER A 324 16.76 -78.02 80.31
CA SER A 324 16.17 -76.72 80.63
C SER A 324 17.17 -75.56 80.50
N ILE A 325 18.43 -75.72 80.93
CA ILE A 325 19.49 -74.72 80.73
C ILE A 325 19.77 -74.49 79.22
N ARG A 326 19.73 -75.56 78.41
CA ARG A 326 19.92 -75.47 76.96
C ARG A 326 18.76 -74.71 76.29
N LEU A 327 17.52 -74.95 76.71
CA LEU A 327 16.32 -74.25 76.25
C LEU A 327 16.33 -72.76 76.65
N VAL A 328 16.72 -72.42 77.87
CA VAL A 328 16.82 -71.03 78.31
C VAL A 328 17.92 -70.28 77.54
N ARG A 329 19.08 -70.91 77.29
CA ARG A 329 20.15 -70.32 76.47
C ARG A 329 19.74 -70.17 75.00
N SER A 330 18.99 -71.11 74.42
CA SER A 330 18.50 -70.98 73.04
C SER A 330 17.41 -69.91 72.92
N GLY A 331 16.54 -69.79 73.92
CA GLY A 331 15.52 -68.74 74.04
C GLY A 331 16.13 -67.34 74.18
N ALA A 332 17.15 -67.18 75.02
CA ALA A 332 17.84 -65.90 75.19
C ALA A 332 18.60 -65.46 73.91
N LYS A 333 19.27 -66.40 73.22
CA LYS A 333 19.99 -66.09 71.96
C LYS A 333 19.05 -65.76 70.80
N SER A 334 17.91 -66.44 70.70
CA SER A 334 16.91 -66.16 69.66
C SER A 334 16.21 -64.81 69.88
N SER A 335 15.95 -64.42 71.14
CA SER A 335 15.41 -63.10 71.49
C SER A 335 16.33 -61.93 71.14
N VAL A 336 17.64 -62.03 71.46
CA VAL A 336 18.63 -60.98 71.15
C VAL A 336 18.86 -60.83 69.65
N ASN A 337 18.83 -61.93 68.89
CA ASN A 337 18.96 -61.86 67.43
C ASN A 337 17.69 -61.36 66.74
N GLY A 338 16.51 -61.66 67.28
CA GLY A 338 15.23 -61.12 66.82
C GLY A 338 15.13 -59.61 67.05
N SER A 339 15.53 -59.10 68.22
CA SER A 339 15.50 -57.67 68.53
C SER A 339 16.49 -56.86 67.69
N LYS A 340 17.69 -57.38 67.41
CA LYS A 340 18.64 -56.76 66.47
C LYS A 340 18.08 -56.67 65.05
N LYS A 341 17.44 -57.74 64.54
CA LYS A 341 16.78 -57.72 63.22
C LYS A 341 15.62 -56.73 63.16
N ALA A 342 14.79 -56.67 64.21
CA ALA A 342 13.70 -55.69 64.32
C ALA A 342 14.23 -54.25 64.35
N PHE A 343 15.30 -53.97 65.09
CA PHE A 343 15.96 -52.65 65.12
C PHE A 343 16.52 -52.25 63.75
N VAL A 344 17.18 -53.17 63.03
CA VAL A 344 17.69 -52.92 61.68
C VAL A 344 16.54 -52.64 60.70
N LEU A 345 15.45 -53.40 60.76
CA LEU A 345 14.26 -53.17 59.94
C LEU A 345 13.63 -51.79 60.23
N MET A 346 13.52 -51.42 61.51
CA MET A 346 12.94 -50.15 61.93
C MET A 346 13.83 -48.96 61.54
N LYS A 347 15.15 -49.09 61.68
CA LYS A 347 16.13 -48.10 61.19
C LYS A 347 16.07 -47.95 59.66
N ASN A 348 16.00 -49.05 58.91
CA ASN A 348 15.85 -49.03 57.45
C ASN A 348 14.52 -48.42 57.03
N TYR A 349 13.43 -48.67 57.77
CA TYR A 349 12.14 -48.04 57.54
C TYR A 349 12.20 -46.52 57.76
N HIS A 350 12.84 -46.05 58.83
CA HIS A 350 13.04 -44.62 59.06
C HIS A 350 13.91 -43.95 58.00
N LEU A 351 14.97 -44.62 57.54
CA LEU A 351 15.82 -44.15 56.44
C LEU A 351 15.05 -44.06 55.12
N LYS A 352 14.27 -45.08 54.76
CA LYS A 352 13.39 -45.04 53.57
C LYS A 352 12.39 -43.90 53.66
N ARG A 353 11.73 -43.73 54.80
CA ARG A 353 10.76 -42.65 55.01
C ARG A 353 11.40 -41.25 54.95
N ALA A 354 12.64 -41.10 55.41
CA ALA A 354 13.39 -39.86 55.29
C ALA A 354 13.77 -39.57 53.83
N ALA A 355 14.22 -40.58 53.09
CA ALA A 355 14.52 -40.48 51.66
C ALA A 355 13.27 -40.11 50.84
N GLU A 356 12.13 -40.77 51.08
CA GLU A 356 10.85 -40.44 50.43
C GLU A 356 10.39 -39.01 50.74
N LYS A 357 10.57 -38.53 51.98
CA LYS A 357 10.29 -37.13 52.33
C LYS A 357 11.20 -36.17 51.56
N GLN A 358 12.49 -36.47 51.44
CA GLN A 358 13.43 -35.66 50.67
C GLN A 358 13.10 -35.66 49.17
N GLU A 359 12.71 -36.79 48.60
CA GLU A 359 12.27 -36.87 47.21
C GLU A 359 10.98 -36.10 46.97
N LYS A 360 10.00 -36.19 47.88
CA LYS A 360 8.77 -35.38 47.81
C LYS A 360 9.08 -33.89 47.87
N LEU A 361 9.99 -33.45 48.74
CA LEU A 361 10.44 -32.05 48.80
C LEU A 361 11.17 -31.62 47.52
N LYS A 362 12.05 -32.46 46.97
CA LYS A 362 12.71 -32.19 45.68
C LYS A 362 11.71 -32.06 44.53
N ASN A 363 10.70 -32.93 44.49
CA ASN A 363 9.67 -32.90 43.47
C ASN A 363 8.74 -31.68 43.62
N LEU A 364 8.42 -31.28 44.86
CA LEU A 364 7.69 -30.03 45.13
C LEU A 364 8.50 -28.81 44.69
N ASN A 365 9.78 -28.74 45.04
CA ASN A 365 10.65 -27.63 44.61
C ASN A 365 10.77 -27.56 43.08
N LYS A 366 10.93 -28.70 42.39
CA LYS A 366 10.91 -28.74 40.92
C LYS A 366 9.60 -28.23 40.33
N LYS A 367 8.45 -28.55 40.95
CA LYS A 367 7.15 -28.03 40.51
C LYS A 367 7.06 -26.51 40.69
N VAL A 368 7.49 -26.01 41.84
CA VAL A 368 7.53 -24.56 42.13
C VAL A 368 8.47 -23.84 41.14
N GLU A 369 9.67 -24.37 40.87
CA GLU A 369 10.59 -23.79 39.88
C GLU A 369 9.99 -23.76 38.46
N ILE A 370 9.23 -24.80 38.07
CA ILE A 370 8.54 -24.83 36.78
C ILE A 370 7.42 -23.77 36.75
N GLU A 371 6.63 -23.66 37.81
CA GLU A 371 5.57 -22.66 37.93
C GLU A 371 6.11 -21.24 37.94
N GLU A 372 7.24 -20.97 38.61
CA GLU A 372 7.93 -19.68 38.59
C GLU A 372 8.44 -19.32 37.20
N LYS A 373 9.07 -20.27 36.49
CA LYS A 373 9.52 -20.05 35.10
C LYS A 373 8.33 -19.76 34.17
N LEU A 374 7.25 -20.50 34.33
CA LEU A 374 6.02 -20.33 33.55
C LEU A 374 5.33 -18.99 33.87
N ALA A 375 5.36 -18.53 35.12
CA ALA A 375 4.87 -17.22 35.53
C ALA A 375 5.73 -16.09 34.94
N LEU A 376 7.06 -16.22 34.95
CA LEU A 376 7.97 -15.25 34.35
C LEU A 376 7.79 -15.16 32.84
N GLU A 377 7.62 -16.27 32.14
CA GLU A 377 7.31 -16.29 30.71
C GLU A 377 5.95 -15.67 30.41
N LYS A 378 4.92 -15.93 31.22
CA LYS A 378 3.62 -15.25 31.11
C LYS A 378 3.73 -13.74 31.28
N ILE A 379 4.53 -13.27 32.25
CA ILE A 379 4.76 -11.84 32.46
C ILE A 379 5.46 -11.22 31.24
N LYS A 380 6.52 -11.86 30.73
CA LYS A 380 7.24 -11.41 29.52
C LYS A 380 6.31 -11.36 28.31
N PHE A 381 5.51 -12.40 28.10
CA PHE A 381 4.53 -12.45 27.02
C PHE A 381 3.48 -11.34 27.15
N MET A 382 2.99 -11.08 28.36
CA MET A 382 2.05 -9.98 28.61
C MET A 382 2.69 -8.59 28.38
N GLU A 383 3.98 -8.43 28.68
CA GLU A 383 4.71 -7.20 28.37
C GLU A 383 4.93 -7.01 26.86
N GLU A 384 5.26 -8.09 26.15
CA GLU A 384 5.39 -8.09 24.69
C GLU A 384 4.05 -7.73 24.03
N LEU A 385 2.94 -8.36 24.44
CA LEU A 385 1.60 -8.01 23.97
C LEU A 385 1.22 -6.57 24.28
N LYS A 386 1.58 -6.03 25.45
CA LYS A 386 1.35 -4.61 25.78
C LYS A 386 2.17 -3.69 24.89
N LYS A 387 3.44 -4.01 24.63
CA LYS A 387 4.31 -3.24 23.73
C LYS A 387 3.80 -3.29 22.29
N GLU A 388 3.36 -4.45 21.83
CA GLU A 388 2.80 -4.64 20.49
C GLU A 388 1.51 -3.83 20.32
N LYS A 389 0.56 -3.93 21.28
CA LYS A 389 -0.65 -3.10 21.27
C LYS A 389 -0.34 -1.60 21.25
N LEU A 390 0.64 -1.17 22.04
CA LEU A 390 1.04 0.24 22.09
C LEU A 390 1.69 0.69 20.76
N ASN A 391 2.44 -0.19 20.10
CA ASN A 391 3.00 0.08 18.77
C ASN A 391 1.90 0.13 17.69
N GLN A 392 0.96 -0.82 17.69
CA GLN A 392 -0.21 -0.79 16.81
C GLN A 392 -1.05 0.47 17.02
N GLU A 393 -1.28 0.89 18.26
CA GLU A 393 -2.00 2.13 18.56
C GLU A 393 -1.23 3.37 18.07
N LYS A 394 0.10 3.40 18.22
CA LYS A 394 0.95 4.46 17.65
C LYS A 394 0.89 4.50 16.13
N GLU A 395 0.88 3.35 15.46
CA GLU A 395 0.76 3.26 14.01
C GLU A 395 -0.62 3.70 13.52
N LEU A 396 -1.69 3.23 14.16
CA LEU A 396 -3.06 3.67 13.90
C LEU A 396 -3.21 5.19 14.10
N ARG A 397 -2.61 5.75 15.16
CA ARG A 397 -2.62 7.19 15.42
C ARG A 397 -1.81 7.98 14.39
N ARG A 398 -0.69 7.45 13.90
CA ARG A 398 0.10 8.06 12.82
C ARG A 398 -0.67 8.03 11.50
N ALA A 399 -1.31 6.90 11.18
CA ALA A 399 -2.15 6.75 10.00
C ALA A 399 -3.37 7.69 10.05
N ALA A 400 -4.04 7.80 11.20
CA ALA A 400 -5.15 8.73 11.40
C ALA A 400 -4.71 10.20 11.21
N ARG A 401 -3.56 10.60 11.76
CA ARG A 401 -3.00 11.94 11.54
C ARG A 401 -2.62 12.20 10.08
N GLN A 402 -2.18 11.18 9.34
CA GLN A 402 -1.90 11.32 7.91
C GLN A 402 -3.21 11.49 7.12
N LYS A 403 -4.23 10.69 7.39
CA LYS A 403 -5.58 10.84 6.80
C LYS A 403 -6.16 12.22 7.09
N GLU A 404 -6.11 12.70 8.33
CA GLU A 404 -6.58 14.05 8.69
C GLU A 404 -5.81 15.16 7.95
N ARG A 405 -4.50 14.98 7.72
CA ARG A 405 -3.69 15.90 6.91
C ARG A 405 -4.05 15.84 5.43
N GLU A 406 -4.41 14.68 4.90
CA GLU A 406 -4.87 14.52 3.53
C GLU A 406 -6.28 15.09 3.33
N GLU A 407 -7.20 14.81 4.25
CA GLU A 407 -8.55 15.38 4.29
C GLU A 407 -8.51 16.91 4.41
N SER A 408 -7.66 17.46 5.28
CA SER A 408 -7.50 18.92 5.38
C SER A 408 -6.83 19.54 4.15
N LYS A 409 -5.95 18.83 3.43
CA LYS A 409 -5.44 19.26 2.13
C LYS A 409 -6.53 19.23 1.06
N GLN A 410 -7.33 18.17 1.02
CA GLN A 410 -8.46 18.03 0.10
C GLN A 410 -9.51 19.10 0.37
N ALA A 411 -9.88 19.35 1.63
CA ALA A 411 -10.78 20.43 2.03
C ALA A 411 -10.24 21.81 1.60
N LYS A 412 -8.94 22.08 1.76
CA LYS A 412 -8.32 23.32 1.25
C LYS A 412 -8.37 23.43 -0.27
N ILE A 413 -8.23 22.33 -0.99
CA ILE A 413 -8.35 22.30 -2.46
C ILE A 413 -9.81 22.52 -2.87
N GLU A 414 -10.76 21.87 -2.21
CA GLU A 414 -12.20 22.08 -2.42
C GLU A 414 -12.62 23.52 -2.11
N ASP A 415 -12.12 24.12 -1.03
CA ASP A 415 -12.40 25.50 -0.68
C ASP A 415 -11.80 26.47 -1.71
N ARG A 416 -10.59 26.20 -2.22
CA ARG A 416 -10.02 26.96 -3.35
C ARG A 416 -10.86 26.81 -4.61
N TYR A 417 -11.36 25.60 -4.90
CA TYR A 417 -12.23 25.34 -6.04
C TYR A 417 -13.59 26.01 -5.89
N ARG A 418 -14.20 25.96 -4.70
CA ARG A 418 -15.45 26.65 -4.35
C ARG A 418 -15.28 28.16 -4.41
N ALA A 419 -14.15 28.70 -3.94
CA ALA A 419 -13.84 30.13 -4.02
C ALA A 419 -13.60 30.58 -5.48
N ALA A 420 -12.91 29.76 -6.28
CA ALA A 420 -12.75 30.02 -7.72
C ALA A 420 -14.09 29.97 -8.47
N LYS A 421 -14.96 28.98 -8.15
CA LYS A 421 -16.31 28.86 -8.70
C LYS A 421 -17.23 30.01 -8.25
N LYS A 422 -17.12 30.47 -7.00
CA LYS A 422 -17.80 31.69 -6.52
C LYS A 422 -17.28 32.94 -7.23
N LYS A 423 -15.98 33.05 -7.50
CA LYS A 423 -15.39 34.15 -8.28
C LYS A 423 -15.79 34.13 -9.76
N SER A 424 -15.98 32.95 -10.36
CA SER A 424 -16.48 32.82 -11.74
C SER A 424 -17.98 33.07 -11.84
N LEU A 425 -18.78 32.63 -10.86
CA LEU A 425 -20.21 32.96 -10.75
C LEU A 425 -20.46 34.43 -10.38
N GLY A 426 -19.57 35.06 -9.61
CA GLY A 426 -19.61 36.48 -9.26
C GLY A 426 -19.26 37.43 -10.41
N ARG A 427 -18.90 36.92 -11.59
CA ARG A 427 -18.67 37.68 -12.83
C ARG A 427 -19.76 37.45 -13.89
N ILE A 428 -20.89 36.86 -13.51
CA ILE A 428 -22.10 36.88 -14.33
C ILE A 428 -23.05 37.89 -13.68
N PRO A 429 -23.38 39.01 -14.33
CA PRO A 429 -24.19 40.09 -13.75
C PRO A 429 -25.69 39.73 -13.69
N ILE A 430 -26.03 38.49 -13.30
CA ILE A 430 -27.41 38.00 -13.29
C ILE A 430 -27.88 37.62 -11.87
N TYR A 431 -26.99 37.29 -10.93
CA TYR A 431 -27.40 36.75 -9.62
C TYR A 431 -26.82 37.45 -8.38
N GLY A 432 -26.27 38.65 -8.52
CA GLY A 432 -25.82 39.47 -7.41
C GLY A 432 -26.64 40.76 -7.27
N SER A 433 -27.62 40.79 -6.38
CA SER A 433 -28.30 42.00 -5.88
C SER A 433 -29.19 42.84 -6.83
N GLY A 434 -29.63 42.29 -7.98
CA GLY A 434 -30.46 43.06 -8.94
C GLY A 434 -31.59 42.31 -9.65
N SER A 435 -31.86 41.04 -9.32
CA SER A 435 -32.79 40.19 -10.10
C SER A 435 -34.23 40.73 -10.13
N LEU A 436 -34.72 41.28 -9.02
CA LEU A 436 -36.05 41.90 -8.96
C LEU A 436 -36.13 43.18 -9.80
N LYS A 437 -35.13 44.07 -9.72
CA LYS A 437 -35.13 45.30 -10.54
C LYS A 437 -35.00 45.00 -12.03
N PHE A 438 -34.21 43.99 -12.39
CA PHE A 438 -34.07 43.58 -13.78
C PHE A 438 -35.36 42.93 -14.32
N LEU A 439 -36.01 42.05 -13.54
CA LEU A 439 -37.31 41.47 -13.88
C LEU A 439 -38.41 42.54 -13.97
N PHE A 440 -38.48 43.48 -13.02
CA PHE A 440 -39.45 44.57 -13.10
C PHE A 440 -39.17 45.53 -14.26
N SER A 441 -37.90 45.79 -14.56
CA SER A 441 -37.50 46.60 -15.72
C SER A 441 -37.90 45.96 -17.04
N THR A 442 -37.62 44.66 -17.22
CA THR A 442 -38.01 43.95 -18.44
C THR A 442 -39.51 43.81 -18.57
N VAL A 443 -40.24 43.51 -17.49
CA VAL A 443 -41.71 43.45 -17.50
C VAL A 443 -42.31 44.83 -17.80
N ALA A 444 -41.79 45.91 -17.19
CA ALA A 444 -42.25 47.27 -17.48
C ALA A 444 -41.99 47.67 -18.93
N PHE A 445 -40.82 47.34 -19.47
CA PHE A 445 -40.47 47.62 -20.86
C PHE A 445 -41.41 46.90 -21.83
N VAL A 446 -41.69 45.62 -21.57
CA VAL A 446 -42.63 44.82 -22.37
C VAL A 446 -44.05 45.39 -22.31
N VAL A 447 -44.55 45.77 -21.12
CA VAL A 447 -45.89 46.37 -20.98
C VAL A 447 -46.00 47.71 -21.69
N ILE A 448 -44.97 48.56 -21.62
CA ILE A 448 -44.92 49.84 -22.34
C ILE A 448 -44.89 49.60 -23.86
N SER A 449 -44.11 48.63 -24.34
CA SER A 449 -44.08 48.30 -25.77
C SER A 449 -45.44 47.81 -26.27
N ILE A 450 -46.15 46.95 -25.53
CA ILE A 450 -47.53 46.55 -25.89
C ILE A 450 -48.47 47.76 -25.89
N GLY A 451 -48.36 48.62 -24.86
CA GLY A 451 -49.17 49.84 -24.74
C GLY A 451 -49.00 50.75 -25.95
N CYS A 452 -47.76 50.94 -26.43
CA CYS A 452 -47.47 51.71 -27.64
C CYS A 452 -48.01 51.04 -28.91
N ILE A 453 -47.86 49.72 -29.06
CA ILE A 453 -48.36 48.99 -30.24
C ILE A 453 -49.88 49.11 -30.35
N ASN A 454 -50.59 48.94 -29.23
CA ASN A 454 -52.05 49.01 -29.17
C ASN A 454 -52.58 50.45 -29.24
N TYR A 455 -51.94 51.43 -28.59
CA TYR A 455 -52.39 52.83 -28.61
C TYR A 455 -52.26 53.47 -29.99
N PHE A 456 -51.23 53.12 -30.75
CA PHE A 456 -51.01 53.63 -32.11
C PHE A 456 -51.60 52.75 -33.23
N ASN A 457 -52.32 51.67 -32.90
CA ASN A 457 -52.85 50.67 -33.85
C ASN A 457 -51.81 50.26 -34.91
N LEU A 458 -50.56 50.03 -34.46
CA LEU A 458 -49.44 49.72 -35.36
C LEU A 458 -49.44 48.26 -35.83
N GLY A 459 -50.25 47.40 -35.21
CA GLY A 459 -50.32 45.96 -35.50
C GLY A 459 -50.75 45.62 -36.92
N ASP A 460 -51.69 46.39 -37.51
CA ASP A 460 -52.23 46.09 -38.84
C ASP A 460 -51.32 46.57 -39.98
N LYS A 461 -50.43 47.53 -39.73
CA LYS A 461 -49.54 48.10 -40.75
C LYS A 461 -48.20 47.38 -40.89
N PHE A 462 -47.74 46.68 -39.85
CA PHE A 462 -46.44 46.00 -39.86
C PHE A 462 -46.58 44.59 -39.29
N PRO A 463 -46.55 43.53 -40.13
CA PRO A 463 -46.75 42.15 -39.68
C PRO A 463 -45.70 41.68 -38.66
N ILE A 464 -44.51 42.28 -38.64
CA ILE A 464 -43.46 42.01 -37.65
C ILE A 464 -43.92 42.36 -36.22
N LEU A 465 -44.79 43.36 -36.06
CA LEU A 465 -45.32 43.74 -34.74
C LEU A 465 -46.37 42.74 -34.23
N SER A 466 -47.05 42.03 -35.12
CA SER A 466 -47.97 40.94 -34.75
C SER A 466 -47.24 39.73 -34.17
N GLU A 467 -46.04 39.42 -34.70
CA GLU A 467 -45.16 38.38 -34.15
C GLU A 467 -44.61 38.77 -32.77
N VAL A 468 -44.23 40.04 -32.59
CA VAL A 468 -43.80 40.58 -31.29
C VAL A 468 -44.95 40.52 -30.28
N GLN A 469 -46.18 40.86 -30.69
CA GLN A 469 -47.36 40.79 -29.84
C GLN A 469 -47.64 39.36 -29.38
N ASN A 470 -47.57 38.38 -30.29
CA ASN A 470 -47.68 36.96 -29.96
C ASN A 470 -46.57 36.45 -29.03
N TYR A 471 -45.33 36.89 -29.25
CA TYR A 471 -44.19 36.50 -28.41
C TYR A 471 -44.34 37.04 -26.98
N VAL A 472 -44.82 38.28 -26.87
CA VAL A 472 -45.08 38.94 -25.60
C VAL A 472 -46.26 38.31 -24.86
N GLU A 473 -47.31 37.91 -25.57
CA GLU A 473 -48.46 37.21 -24.98
C GLU A 473 -48.07 35.82 -24.46
N ASN A 474 -47.16 35.13 -25.15
CA ASN A 474 -46.57 33.87 -24.67
C ASN A 474 -45.72 34.07 -23.41
N VAL A 475 -44.91 35.13 -23.34
CA VAL A 475 -44.13 35.45 -22.13
C VAL A 475 -45.05 35.84 -20.96
N LYS A 476 -46.11 36.61 -21.20
CA LYS A 476 -47.12 36.94 -20.21
C LYS A 476 -47.79 35.68 -19.63
N ASN A 477 -48.18 34.74 -20.49
CA ASN A 477 -48.79 33.48 -20.08
C ASN A 477 -47.82 32.58 -19.31
N MET A 478 -46.53 32.56 -19.70
CA MET A 478 -45.49 31.83 -18.97
C MET A 478 -45.26 32.39 -17.56
N ILE A 479 -45.23 33.72 -17.42
CA ILE A 479 -45.07 34.39 -16.11
C ILE A 479 -46.30 34.15 -15.22
N LEU A 480 -47.51 34.27 -15.76
CA LEU A 480 -48.75 33.95 -15.03
C LEU A 480 -48.77 32.50 -14.55
N ASN A 481 -48.35 31.55 -15.39
CA ASN A 481 -48.25 30.14 -15.01
C ASN A 481 -47.17 29.85 -13.96
N MET A 482 -46.08 30.61 -13.94
CA MET A 482 -45.06 30.50 -12.89
C MET A 482 -45.57 31.04 -11.54
N ILE A 483 -46.32 32.15 -11.55
CA ILE A 483 -46.91 32.74 -10.34
C ILE A 483 -48.03 31.86 -9.78
N LEU A 484 -48.82 31.18 -10.62
CA LEU A 484 -49.86 30.25 -10.17
C LEU A 484 -49.32 28.92 -9.62
N LYS A 485 -48.05 28.57 -9.90
CA LYS A 485 -47.39 27.34 -9.42
C LYS A 485 -46.50 27.54 -8.18
N SER A 486 -46.21 28.78 -7.79
CA SER A 486 -45.60 29.14 -6.51
C SER A 486 -46.69 29.41 -5.47
#